data_AF-A0A7X9J321-F1
#
_entry.id   AF-A0A7X9J321-F1
#
_cell.length_a   1.000
_cell.length_b   1.000
_cell.length_c   1.000
_cell.angle_alpha   90.00
_cell.angle_beta   90.00
_cell.angle_gamma   90.00
#
_symmetry.space_group_name_H-M   'P 1'
#
loop_
_entity.id
_entity.type
_entity.pdbx_description
1 polymer ?
#
loop_
_entity_poly.entity_id
_entity_poly.type
_entity_poly.pdbx_seq_one_letter_code
_entity_poly.pdbx_strand_id
1 'polypeptide(L)'
;MKKPPLLAVLGVLALAGCSRTPDGVIPDDGTLVTIEIKMTGVVHPANYYYAVIDTDNNPGTGPIPVASRPWGNGYAAGSYTHYVLLHGGVFGVYESVDPSHSISTYLGRPIQAAVTTTSKPNDTIVVQLDTTQLKTVNPGVRALDVNLIATDRVPLDPQDPTPKIVDGLGRGGNDYVTIPVTYTSAYANGVDPDPTHPERAEPDIVPDPNCDILDWKITVMTGQ
;
A
#
# COMPACT_ATOMS: atom_id res chain seq x y z
N MET A 1 -18.77 59.25 -38.03
CA MET A 1 -19.13 59.05 -36.61
C MET A 1 -19.01 57.58 -36.28
N LYS A 2 -18.23 57.22 -35.23
CA LYS A 2 -18.31 56.01 -34.36
C LYS A 2 -18.19 54.62 -35.05
N LYS A 3 -17.39 53.61 -34.67
CA LYS A 3 -16.36 53.23 -33.66
C LYS A 3 -15.69 51.95 -34.25
N PRO A 4 -14.45 51.54 -33.86
CA PRO A 4 -13.72 50.41 -34.45
C PRO A 4 -13.89 49.10 -33.61
N PRO A 5 -13.01 48.09 -33.73
CA PRO A 5 -13.09 46.84 -34.51
C PRO A 5 -13.34 45.58 -33.63
N LEU A 6 -13.48 44.38 -34.22
CA LEU A 6 -13.22 43.15 -33.44
C LEU A 6 -12.56 42.06 -34.31
N LEU A 7 -11.30 41.85 -33.97
CA LEU A 7 -10.38 40.81 -34.45
C LEU A 7 -10.83 39.47 -33.86
N ALA A 8 -11.23 38.50 -34.68
CA ALA A 8 -11.47 37.13 -34.21
C ALA A 8 -10.15 36.35 -34.28
N VAL A 9 -9.43 36.32 -33.16
CA VAL A 9 -8.34 35.39 -32.90
C VAL A 9 -8.97 34.06 -32.50
N LEU A 10 -8.93 33.05 -33.37
CA LEU A 10 -9.30 31.69 -33.00
C LEU A 10 -8.05 31.02 -32.40
N GLY A 11 -8.02 30.98 -31.07
CA GLY A 11 -6.95 30.39 -30.28
C GLY A 11 -6.92 28.87 -30.40
N VAL A 12 -5.73 28.34 -30.68
CA VAL A 12 -5.36 26.93 -30.55
C VAL A 12 -5.14 26.64 -29.06
N LEU A 13 -6.04 25.87 -28.44
CA LEU A 13 -5.90 25.23 -27.12
C LEU A 13 -6.62 23.86 -27.22
N ALA A 14 -6.14 22.75 -26.71
CA ALA A 14 -4.95 22.47 -25.93
C ALA A 14 -4.51 21.03 -26.21
N LEU A 15 -3.19 20.85 -26.23
CA LEU A 15 -2.52 19.56 -26.20
C LEU A 15 -3.03 18.77 -24.98
N ALA A 16 -3.56 17.57 -25.23
CA ALA A 16 -3.71 16.55 -24.20
C ALA A 16 -2.30 16.10 -23.77
N GLY A 17 -1.66 16.90 -22.92
CA GLY A 17 -0.51 16.48 -22.14
C GLY A 17 -1.01 15.60 -21.02
N CYS A 18 -1.17 14.31 -21.28
CA CYS A 18 -1.01 13.32 -20.22
C CYS A 18 0.38 13.59 -19.62
N SER A 19 0.43 14.12 -18.40
CA SER A 19 1.70 14.22 -17.68
C SER A 19 2.18 12.79 -17.43
N ARG A 20 3.02 12.29 -18.33
CA ARG A 20 3.92 11.18 -18.02
C ARG A 20 4.81 11.73 -16.91
N THR A 21 4.57 11.27 -15.69
CA THR A 21 5.46 11.48 -14.55
C THR A 21 6.88 11.11 -15.02
N PRO A 22 7.91 11.95 -14.79
CA PRO A 22 9.26 11.58 -15.18
C PRO A 22 9.60 10.23 -14.53
N ASP A 23 10.20 9.34 -15.30
CA ASP A 23 10.81 8.13 -14.76
C ASP A 23 11.77 8.59 -13.66
N GLY A 24 11.46 8.28 -12.40
CA GLY A 24 12.33 8.58 -11.29
C GLY A 24 13.69 7.96 -11.57
N VAL A 25 14.76 8.74 -11.45
CA VAL A 25 16.12 8.19 -11.50
C VAL A 25 16.19 7.14 -10.40
N ILE A 26 16.28 5.87 -10.78
CA ILE A 26 16.59 4.78 -9.84
C ILE A 26 17.99 5.12 -9.30
N PRO A 27 18.16 5.34 -7.99
CA PRO A 27 19.50 5.46 -7.42
C PRO A 27 20.28 4.19 -7.76
N ASP A 28 21.50 4.32 -8.30
CA ASP A 28 22.38 3.21 -8.70
C ASP A 28 22.68 2.23 -7.53
N ASP A 29 22.31 2.56 -6.29
CA ASP A 29 22.51 1.80 -5.06
C ASP A 29 21.21 1.39 -4.32
N GLY A 30 20.04 1.66 -4.89
CA GLY A 30 18.73 1.39 -4.29
C GLY A 30 18.16 0.01 -4.64
N THR A 31 17.62 -0.71 -3.65
CA THR A 31 16.69 -1.82 -3.91
C THR A 31 15.28 -1.25 -4.05
N LEU A 32 14.63 -1.50 -5.19
CA LEU A 32 13.23 -1.17 -5.42
C LEU A 32 12.33 -2.32 -5.01
N VAL A 33 11.24 -2.00 -4.33
CA VAL A 33 10.18 -2.94 -3.95
C VAL A 33 8.87 -2.43 -4.53
N THR A 34 8.27 -3.21 -5.42
CA THR A 34 6.97 -2.91 -6.03
C THR A 34 5.92 -3.83 -5.45
N ILE A 35 4.88 -3.26 -4.85
CA ILE A 35 3.74 -3.94 -4.25
C ILE A 35 2.52 -3.69 -5.14
N GLU A 36 1.89 -4.77 -5.58
CA GLU A 36 0.66 -4.77 -6.37
C GLU A 36 -0.44 -5.46 -5.53
N ILE A 37 -1.56 -4.78 -5.33
CA ILE A 37 -2.73 -5.28 -4.59
C ILE A 37 -3.92 -5.22 -5.53
N LYS A 38 -4.57 -6.35 -5.77
CA LYS A 38 -5.80 -6.44 -6.55
C LYS A 38 -6.97 -6.56 -5.57
N MET A 39 -7.93 -5.65 -5.68
CA MET A 39 -9.15 -5.68 -4.87
C MET A 39 -10.23 -6.49 -5.59
N THR A 40 -11.18 -7.09 -4.87
CA THR A 40 -12.40 -7.64 -5.49
C THR A 40 -13.26 -6.52 -6.05
N GLY A 41 -13.45 -5.45 -5.29
CA GLY A 41 -14.25 -4.27 -5.64
C GLY A 41 -13.46 -3.16 -6.32
N VAL A 42 -13.91 -1.92 -6.09
CA VAL A 42 -13.21 -0.70 -6.50
C VAL A 42 -12.39 -0.16 -5.33
N VAL A 43 -11.34 0.59 -5.61
CA VAL A 43 -10.59 1.28 -4.56
C VAL A 43 -11.38 2.52 -4.13
N HIS A 44 -12.01 2.45 -2.97
CA HIS A 44 -12.93 3.47 -2.49
C HIS A 44 -12.20 4.52 -1.61
N PRO A 45 -12.30 5.84 -1.89
CA PRO A 45 -11.54 6.86 -1.17
C PRO A 45 -11.81 6.96 0.33
N ALA A 46 -12.97 6.49 0.80
CA ALA A 46 -13.31 6.50 2.23
C ALA A 46 -12.64 5.35 3.02
N ASN A 47 -12.19 4.30 2.33
CA ASN A 47 -11.53 3.16 2.95
C ASN A 47 -10.04 3.46 3.15
N TYR A 48 -9.36 2.58 3.87
CA TYR A 48 -7.95 2.69 4.20
C TYR A 48 -7.25 1.44 3.67
N TYR A 49 -6.23 1.65 2.83
CA TYR A 49 -5.42 0.57 2.26
C TYR A 49 -3.98 0.75 2.70
N TYR A 50 -3.43 -0.27 3.33
CA TYR A 50 -2.09 -0.26 3.89
C TYR A 50 -1.22 -1.32 3.23
N ALA A 51 0.04 -0.97 3.01
CA ALA A 51 1.13 -1.94 3.01
C ALA A 51 1.94 -1.70 4.29
N VAL A 52 1.80 -2.57 5.28
CA VAL A 52 2.50 -2.48 6.57
C VAL A 52 3.76 -3.33 6.49
N ILE A 53 4.87 -2.77 6.94
CA ILE A 53 6.22 -3.29 6.67
C ILE A 53 7.01 -3.33 7.97
N ASP A 54 7.51 -4.51 8.31
CA ASP A 54 8.58 -4.68 9.27
C ASP A 54 9.94 -4.75 8.56
N THR A 55 10.95 -4.20 9.21
CA THR A 55 12.33 -4.10 8.72
C THR A 55 13.34 -4.59 9.74
N ASP A 56 12.90 -5.33 10.77
CA ASP A 56 13.74 -5.78 11.89
C ASP A 56 14.63 -6.99 11.54
N ASN A 57 14.44 -7.61 10.37
CA ASN A 57 15.09 -8.84 9.89
C ASN A 57 14.74 -10.12 10.66
N ASN A 58 13.65 -10.14 11.42
CA ASN A 58 13.17 -11.31 12.13
C ASN A 58 11.91 -11.87 11.47
N PRO A 59 12.02 -12.92 10.63
CA PRO A 59 10.86 -13.47 9.92
C PRO A 59 9.82 -14.14 10.85
N GLY A 60 10.15 -14.35 12.12
CA GLY A 60 9.22 -14.86 13.14
C GLY A 60 8.31 -13.79 13.75
N THR A 61 8.46 -12.53 13.34
CA THR A 61 7.60 -11.42 13.71
C THR A 61 7.17 -10.67 12.47
N GLY A 62 6.01 -10.04 12.52
CA GLY A 62 5.53 -9.24 11.40
C GLY A 62 4.18 -8.59 11.67
N PRO A 63 3.72 -7.78 10.72
CA PRO A 63 2.48 -7.03 10.85
C PRO A 63 1.26 -7.93 10.66
N ILE A 64 0.26 -7.71 11.50
CA ILE A 64 -1.07 -8.32 11.36
C ILE A 64 -2.13 -7.23 11.52
N PRO A 65 -3.31 -7.32 10.90
CA PRO A 65 -4.35 -6.33 11.15
C PRO A 65 -4.88 -6.42 12.57
N VAL A 66 -5.20 -5.25 13.12
CA VAL A 66 -6.11 -5.21 14.28
C VAL A 66 -7.49 -5.57 13.76
N ALA A 67 -8.09 -6.69 14.17
CA ALA A 67 -9.43 -7.10 13.72
C ALA A 67 -10.51 -7.00 14.79
N SER A 68 -10.13 -6.77 16.05
CA SER A 68 -11.07 -6.67 17.16
C SER A 68 -10.57 -5.74 18.26
N ARG A 69 -11.47 -5.44 19.22
CA ARG A 69 -11.12 -4.66 20.42
C ARG A 69 -10.19 -5.43 21.36
N PRO A 70 -9.36 -4.73 22.15
CA PRO A 70 -9.18 -3.28 22.13
C PRO A 70 -8.44 -2.80 20.88
N TRP A 71 -8.91 -1.70 20.26
CA TRP A 71 -8.46 -1.32 18.91
C TRP A 71 -7.02 -0.80 18.83
N GLY A 72 -6.42 -0.35 19.93
CA GLY A 72 -5.07 0.22 19.92
C GLY A 72 -4.95 1.37 18.93
N ASN A 73 -4.11 1.21 17.91
CA ASN A 73 -3.92 2.17 16.83
C ASN A 73 -5.01 2.11 15.72
N GLY A 74 -5.87 1.09 15.76
CA GLY A 74 -7.00 0.89 14.87
C GLY A 74 -6.70 0.19 13.54
N TYR A 75 -5.45 -0.09 13.16
CA TYR A 75 -5.11 -0.66 11.85
C TYR A 75 -4.22 -1.90 11.89
N ALA A 76 -3.08 -1.87 12.58
CA ALA A 76 -2.10 -2.97 12.59
C ALA A 76 -1.50 -3.24 13.97
N ALA A 77 -1.32 -4.51 14.29
CA ALA A 77 -0.62 -5.03 15.46
C ALA A 77 0.59 -5.86 15.00
N GLY A 78 1.20 -6.59 15.93
CA GLY A 78 2.45 -7.31 15.66
C GLY A 78 3.64 -6.36 15.59
N SER A 79 4.69 -6.80 14.88
CA SER A 79 5.90 -6.00 14.69
C SER A 79 5.87 -5.31 13.34
N TYR A 80 6.17 -4.02 13.31
CA TYR A 80 6.34 -3.24 12.08
C TYR A 80 7.02 -1.91 12.38
N THR A 81 7.69 -1.36 11.37
CA THR A 81 8.45 -0.11 11.47
C THR A 81 7.91 0.95 10.52
N HIS A 82 7.28 0.55 9.42
CA HIS A 82 6.81 1.46 8.38
C HIS A 82 5.45 1.03 7.84
N TYR A 83 4.78 1.96 7.17
CA TYR A 83 3.65 1.61 6.33
C TYR A 83 3.49 2.62 5.19
N VAL A 84 2.92 2.13 4.09
CA VAL A 84 2.32 2.97 3.07
C VAL A 84 0.82 3.01 3.34
N LEU A 85 0.22 4.20 3.29
CA LEU A 85 -1.22 4.40 3.41
C LEU A 85 -1.75 5.05 2.13
N LEU A 86 -2.78 4.44 1.54
CA LEU A 86 -3.69 5.06 0.59
C LEU A 86 -5.03 5.35 1.28
N HIS A 87 -5.35 6.64 1.44
CA HIS A 87 -6.63 7.09 1.96
C HIS A 87 -7.01 8.44 1.34
N GLY A 88 -8.29 8.67 1.06
CA GLY A 88 -8.75 9.89 0.41
C GLY A 88 -8.15 10.11 -1.00
N GLY A 89 -7.70 9.04 -1.66
CA GLY A 89 -7.01 9.10 -2.96
C GLY A 89 -5.56 9.59 -2.88
N VAL A 90 -4.96 9.67 -1.69
CA VAL A 90 -3.59 10.14 -1.49
C VAL A 90 -2.74 9.03 -0.89
N PHE A 91 -1.56 8.83 -1.47
CA PHE A 91 -0.53 7.92 -0.94
C PHE A 91 0.44 8.66 -0.01
N GLY A 92 0.82 8.01 1.07
CA GLY A 92 1.90 8.45 1.95
C GLY A 92 2.71 7.29 2.52
N VAL A 93 4.01 7.50 2.69
CA VAL A 93 4.93 6.61 3.39
C VAL A 93 5.18 7.18 4.78
N TYR A 94 5.10 6.31 5.79
CA TYR A 94 5.21 6.69 7.19
C TYR A 94 6.16 5.77 7.94
N GLU A 95 6.90 6.35 8.87
CA GLU A 95 7.63 5.63 9.92
C GLU A 95 6.78 5.57 11.18
N SER A 96 6.62 4.38 11.74
CA SER A 96 5.93 4.17 13.01
C SER A 96 6.87 4.49 14.18
N VAL A 97 6.52 5.50 14.98
CA VAL A 97 7.29 5.91 16.16
C VAL A 97 6.75 5.24 17.42
N ASP A 98 5.41 5.16 17.52
CA ASP A 98 4.73 4.38 18.54
C ASP A 98 3.59 3.59 17.88
N PRO A 99 3.84 2.32 17.53
CA PRO A 99 2.87 1.48 16.83
C PRO A 99 1.63 1.19 17.68
N SER A 100 1.67 1.36 19.00
CA SER A 100 0.53 1.09 19.88
C SER A 100 -0.48 2.25 19.92
N HIS A 101 -0.06 3.46 19.52
CA HIS A 101 -0.84 4.70 19.69
C HIS A 101 -0.98 5.53 18.40
N SER A 102 -0.74 4.93 17.22
CA SER A 102 -0.82 5.61 15.91
C SER A 102 0.10 6.82 15.77
N ILE A 103 1.24 6.84 16.47
CA ILE A 103 2.20 7.94 16.34
C ILE A 103 3.15 7.61 15.20
N SER A 104 3.18 8.45 14.17
CA SER A 104 3.99 8.22 12.98
C SER A 104 4.58 9.51 12.42
N THR A 105 5.72 9.39 11.75
CA THR A 105 6.38 10.46 11.01
C THR A 105 6.12 10.27 9.52
N TYR A 106 5.65 11.32 8.84
CA TYR A 106 5.49 11.29 7.38
C TYR A 106 6.85 11.40 6.69
N LEU A 107 7.19 10.43 5.85
CA LEU A 107 8.47 10.36 5.13
C LEU A 107 8.36 10.87 3.69
N GLY A 108 7.15 10.98 3.15
CA GLY A 108 6.93 11.43 1.77
C GLY A 108 5.95 10.54 1.01
N ARG A 109 6.03 10.59 -0.32
CA ARG A 109 5.24 9.73 -1.22
C ARG A 109 6.09 8.54 -1.68
N PRO A 110 5.48 7.41 -2.06
CA PRO A 110 6.19 6.37 -2.80
C PRO A 110 6.81 6.94 -4.09
N ILE A 111 7.90 6.34 -4.58
CA ILE A 111 8.54 6.73 -5.85
C ILE A 111 7.54 6.68 -7.00
N GLN A 112 6.76 5.60 -7.03
CA GLN A 112 5.62 5.47 -7.92
C GLN A 112 4.43 4.98 -7.11
N ALA A 113 3.26 5.57 -7.34
CA ALA A 113 2.02 5.06 -6.81
C ALA A 113 0.88 5.34 -7.79
N ALA A 114 0.02 4.36 -7.98
CA ALA A 114 -1.14 4.47 -8.84
C ALA A 114 -2.27 3.58 -8.35
N VAL A 115 -3.49 3.99 -8.68
CA VAL A 115 -4.65 3.11 -8.68
C VAL A 115 -5.04 2.91 -10.13
N THR A 116 -4.94 1.68 -10.63
CA THR A 116 -5.52 1.31 -11.91
C THR A 116 -7.00 1.12 -11.69
N THR A 117 -7.78 2.17 -11.93
CA THR A 117 -9.23 2.10 -11.84
C THR A 117 -9.84 1.73 -13.18
N THR A 118 -10.79 0.80 -13.15
CA THR A 118 -11.64 0.51 -14.31
C THR A 118 -13.05 1.07 -14.15
N SER A 119 -13.32 1.79 -13.04
CA SER A 119 -14.68 2.12 -12.57
C SER A 119 -15.60 0.88 -12.47
N LYS A 120 -15.00 -0.30 -12.33
CA LYS A 120 -15.62 -1.63 -12.22
C LYS A 120 -14.81 -2.44 -11.19
N PRO A 121 -15.39 -3.52 -10.64
CA PRO A 121 -14.66 -4.44 -9.75
C PRO A 121 -13.31 -4.88 -10.34
N ASN A 122 -12.35 -5.22 -9.49
CA ASN A 122 -10.95 -5.55 -9.82
C ASN A 122 -9.99 -4.37 -10.01
N ASP A 123 -10.18 -3.29 -9.26
CA ASP A 123 -9.20 -2.21 -9.23
C ASP A 123 -7.87 -2.70 -8.62
N THR A 124 -6.75 -2.14 -9.07
CA THR A 124 -5.40 -2.51 -8.61
C THR A 124 -4.68 -1.31 -8.02
N ILE A 125 -4.13 -1.47 -6.81
CA ILE A 125 -3.23 -0.52 -6.18
C ILE A 125 -1.80 -0.94 -6.51
N VAL A 126 -0.99 -0.03 -7.03
CA VAL A 126 0.44 -0.25 -7.29
C VAL A 126 1.24 0.78 -6.53
N VAL A 127 2.23 0.33 -5.78
CA VAL A 127 3.15 1.16 -5.01
C VAL A 127 4.57 0.66 -5.27
N GLN A 128 5.48 1.58 -5.57
CA GLN A 128 6.91 1.32 -5.64
C GLN A 128 7.65 2.17 -4.62
N LEU A 129 8.46 1.51 -3.81
CA LEU A 129 9.35 2.10 -2.83
C LEU A 129 10.79 1.84 -3.23
N ASP A 130 11.66 2.78 -2.92
CA ASP A 130 13.08 2.47 -2.73
C ASP A 130 13.28 2.18 -1.24
N THR A 131 14.00 1.11 -0.93
CA THR A 131 14.32 0.73 0.45
C THR A 131 14.99 1.87 1.25
N THR A 132 15.65 2.83 0.60
CA THR A 132 16.13 4.09 1.21
C THR A 132 15.04 4.91 1.89
N GLN A 133 13.79 4.83 1.40
CA GLN A 133 12.64 5.46 2.03
C GLN A 133 12.24 4.78 3.36
N LEU A 134 12.82 3.61 3.65
CA LEU A 134 12.58 2.81 4.86
C LEU A 134 13.83 2.76 5.78
N LYS A 135 14.94 3.41 5.37
CA LYS A 135 16.26 3.27 6.02
C LYS A 135 16.38 3.97 7.37
N THR A 136 15.39 4.75 7.82
CA THR A 136 15.47 5.42 9.13
C THR A 136 15.55 4.45 10.32
N VAL A 137 15.26 3.15 10.14
CA VAL A 137 15.26 2.19 11.26
C VAL A 137 16.27 1.03 11.14
N ASN A 138 16.84 0.72 9.97
CA ASN A 138 17.85 -0.37 9.90
C ASN A 138 18.77 -0.23 8.65
N PRO A 139 20.05 0.14 8.79
CA PRO A 139 20.96 0.21 7.65
C PRO A 139 21.30 -1.17 7.05
N GLY A 140 20.89 -2.27 7.69
CA GLY A 140 21.16 -3.64 7.27
C GLY A 140 19.90 -4.47 7.00
N VAL A 141 18.82 -3.86 6.50
CA VAL A 141 17.63 -4.62 6.06
C VAL A 141 18.02 -5.62 4.97
N ARG A 142 17.68 -6.88 5.20
CA ARG A 142 17.87 -8.01 4.29
C ARG A 142 16.56 -8.64 3.86
N ALA A 143 15.51 -8.47 4.66
CA ALA A 143 14.16 -8.91 4.36
C ALA A 143 13.15 -7.91 4.91
N LEU A 144 11.97 -7.87 4.29
CA LEU A 144 10.81 -7.13 4.73
C LEU A 144 9.72 -8.12 5.11
N ASP A 145 9.09 -7.97 6.27
CA ASP A 145 7.86 -8.71 6.59
C ASP A 145 6.67 -7.80 6.28
N VAL A 146 5.83 -8.23 5.34
CA VAL A 146 4.81 -7.36 4.72
C VAL A 146 3.43 -7.94 4.90
N ASN A 147 2.50 -7.11 5.35
CA ASN A 147 1.07 -7.39 5.30
C ASN A 147 0.37 -6.28 4.52
N LEU A 148 -0.62 -6.68 3.74
CA LEU A 148 -1.49 -5.79 2.98
C LEU A 148 -2.82 -5.76 3.69
N ILE A 149 -3.25 -4.59 4.15
CA ILE A 149 -4.45 -4.48 4.99
C ILE A 149 -5.42 -3.52 4.33
N ALA A 150 -6.67 -3.93 4.19
CA ALA A 150 -7.76 -3.08 3.72
C ALA A 150 -8.84 -2.99 4.80
N THR A 151 -9.32 -1.79 5.12
CA THR A 151 -10.34 -1.60 6.14
C THR A 151 -11.23 -0.40 5.87
N ASP A 152 -12.50 -0.48 6.30
CA ASP A 152 -13.49 0.59 6.15
C ASP A 152 -13.29 1.73 7.15
N ARG A 153 -12.62 1.45 8.28
CA ARG A 153 -12.41 2.45 9.34
C ARG A 153 -11.22 2.14 10.26
N VAL A 154 -10.69 3.21 10.86
CA VAL A 154 -9.60 3.16 11.85
C VAL A 154 -10.10 3.77 13.17
N PRO A 155 -10.68 2.95 14.09
CA PRO A 155 -11.13 3.44 15.39
C PRO A 155 -9.93 3.76 16.29
N LEU A 156 -9.89 4.99 16.82
CA LEU A 156 -8.85 5.45 17.75
C LEU A 156 -9.26 5.36 19.23
N ASP A 157 -10.56 5.24 19.52
CA ASP A 157 -11.03 4.87 20.86
C ASP A 157 -10.89 3.36 21.00
N PRO A 158 -10.02 2.83 21.90
CA PRO A 158 -9.81 1.39 22.05
C PRO A 158 -11.07 0.61 22.41
N GLN A 159 -12.11 1.26 22.94
CA GLN A 159 -13.34 0.63 23.41
C GLN A 159 -14.53 0.78 22.46
N ASP A 160 -14.39 1.48 21.32
CA ASP A 160 -15.46 1.71 20.35
C ASP A 160 -16.20 0.40 20.00
N PRO A 161 -17.51 0.27 20.30
CA PRO A 161 -18.25 -0.96 20.10
C PRO A 161 -18.58 -1.29 18.66
N THR A 162 -18.33 -0.38 17.75
CA THR A 162 -18.63 -0.58 16.34
C THR A 162 -17.64 -1.55 15.73
N PRO A 163 -18.11 -2.65 15.10
CA PRO A 163 -17.25 -3.50 14.30
C PRO A 163 -16.61 -2.71 13.16
N LYS A 164 -15.51 -3.25 12.63
CA LYS A 164 -14.93 -2.80 11.36
C LYS A 164 -14.81 -3.98 10.41
N ILE A 165 -14.87 -3.69 9.13
CA ILE A 165 -14.49 -4.61 8.08
C ILE A 165 -12.97 -4.49 7.94
N VAL A 166 -12.29 -5.62 8.00
CA VAL A 166 -10.86 -5.67 7.76
C VAL A 166 -10.55 -6.91 6.97
N ASP A 167 -9.59 -6.76 6.08
CA ASP A 167 -8.96 -7.84 5.37
C ASP A 167 -7.44 -7.67 5.46
N GLY A 168 -6.74 -8.80 5.37
CA GLY A 168 -5.31 -8.91 5.52
C GLY A 168 -4.77 -10.08 4.69
N LEU A 169 -3.46 -10.28 4.66
CA LEU A 169 -2.93 -11.46 3.97
C LEU A 169 -3.24 -12.77 4.72
N GLY A 170 -3.46 -13.82 3.93
CA GLY A 170 -3.56 -15.20 4.40
C GLY A 170 -4.98 -15.61 4.77
N ARG A 171 -5.19 -16.90 5.07
CA ARG A 171 -6.53 -17.54 5.17
C ARG A 171 -7.36 -17.12 6.40
N GLY A 172 -6.88 -16.19 7.20
CA GLY A 172 -7.65 -15.56 8.27
C GLY A 172 -7.46 -14.05 8.29
N GLY A 173 -6.89 -13.50 7.21
CA GLY A 173 -6.42 -12.13 7.11
C GLY A 173 -5.39 -11.75 8.17
N ASN A 174 -4.65 -12.70 8.74
CA ASN A 174 -3.79 -12.46 9.91
C ASN A 174 -2.34 -12.93 9.74
N ASP A 175 -1.91 -13.12 8.50
CA ASP A 175 -0.56 -13.57 8.14
C ASP A 175 0.20 -12.46 7.40
N TYR A 176 1.50 -12.65 7.18
CA TYR A 176 2.36 -11.71 6.46
C TYR A 176 3.37 -12.50 5.62
N VAL A 177 3.96 -11.88 4.59
CA VAL A 177 4.98 -12.51 3.75
C VAL A 177 6.35 -11.92 4.03
N THR A 178 7.36 -12.78 4.19
CA THR A 178 8.77 -12.37 4.28
C THR A 178 9.39 -12.24 2.89
N ILE A 179 9.86 -11.05 2.56
CA ILE A 179 10.40 -10.67 1.25
C ILE A 179 11.91 -10.35 1.40
N PRO A 180 12.81 -11.28 1.06
CA PRO A 180 14.23 -10.99 0.85
C PRO A 180 14.45 -9.83 -0.13
N VAL A 181 15.20 -8.82 0.29
CA VAL A 181 15.53 -7.62 -0.51
C VAL A 181 16.98 -7.58 -0.98
N THR A 182 17.70 -8.70 -0.84
CA THR A 182 19.12 -8.83 -1.22
C THR A 182 19.33 -9.33 -2.64
N TYR A 183 18.26 -9.75 -3.34
CA TYR A 183 18.31 -10.17 -4.73
C TYR A 183 16.98 -9.90 -5.45
N THR A 184 17.06 -9.68 -6.75
CA THR A 184 15.88 -9.54 -7.62
C THR A 184 15.02 -10.79 -7.57
N SER A 185 13.74 -10.62 -7.26
CA SER A 185 12.79 -11.71 -7.02
C SER A 185 11.35 -11.23 -7.17
N ALA A 186 10.42 -12.18 -7.31
CA ALA A 186 8.99 -11.91 -7.32
C ALA A 186 8.28 -12.93 -6.43
N TYR A 187 7.41 -12.42 -5.58
CA TYR A 187 6.54 -13.15 -4.68
C TYR A 187 5.12 -12.85 -5.10
N ALA A 188 4.30 -13.89 -5.20
CA ALA A 188 2.91 -13.73 -5.58
C ALA A 188 2.09 -14.80 -4.90
N ASN A 189 0.83 -14.46 -4.69
CA ASN A 189 -0.17 -15.36 -4.19
C ASN A 189 -0.20 -16.70 -4.96
N GLY A 190 -0.18 -17.82 -4.23
CA GLY A 190 -0.20 -19.17 -4.79
C GLY A 190 1.06 -19.62 -5.54
N VAL A 191 2.05 -18.75 -5.72
CA VAL A 191 3.36 -19.04 -6.34
C VAL A 191 4.48 -19.12 -5.30
N ASP A 192 4.30 -18.48 -4.13
CA ASP A 192 5.22 -18.58 -3.00
C ASP A 192 5.38 -20.06 -2.56
N PRO A 193 6.62 -20.57 -2.37
CA PRO A 193 6.85 -21.92 -1.84
C PRO A 193 6.25 -22.16 -0.46
N ASP A 194 5.86 -21.11 0.27
CA ASP A 194 5.13 -21.23 1.52
C ASP A 194 3.59 -21.22 1.30
N PRO A 195 2.92 -22.38 1.37
CA PRO A 195 1.48 -22.50 1.18
C PRO A 195 0.67 -21.94 2.37
N THR A 196 1.31 -21.33 3.36
CA THR A 196 0.65 -20.72 4.53
C THR A 196 0.23 -19.26 4.32
N HIS A 197 0.75 -18.57 3.30
CA HIS A 197 0.40 -17.19 2.96
C HIS A 197 -0.52 -16.97 1.73
N PRO A 198 -1.32 -17.96 1.24
CA PRO A 198 -2.14 -17.73 0.06
C PRO A 198 -3.34 -16.85 0.41
N GLU A 199 -3.50 -15.78 -0.37
CA GLU A 199 -4.75 -15.04 -0.46
C GLU A 199 -5.69 -15.85 -1.37
N ARG A 200 -6.42 -16.81 -0.81
CA ARG A 200 -7.22 -17.69 -1.66
C ARG A 200 -8.37 -16.88 -2.24
N ALA A 201 -8.62 -17.01 -3.54
CA ALA A 201 -9.85 -16.53 -4.19
C ALA A 201 -11.15 -17.21 -3.67
N GLU A 202 -11.07 -17.97 -2.56
CA GLU A 202 -12.15 -18.69 -1.89
C GLU A 202 -12.02 -18.50 -0.37
N PRO A 203 -13.13 -18.44 0.37
CA PRO A 203 -13.97 -17.29 0.61
C PRO A 203 -13.72 -16.79 2.04
N ASP A 204 -12.66 -16.04 2.27
CA ASP A 204 -12.71 -15.09 3.38
C ASP A 204 -13.71 -14.02 2.91
N ILE A 205 -15.01 -14.25 3.16
CA ILE A 205 -16.06 -13.37 2.64
C ILE A 205 -16.00 -12.08 3.45
N VAL A 206 -15.15 -11.17 3.01
CA VAL A 206 -15.16 -9.78 3.45
C VAL A 206 -16.45 -9.15 2.92
N PRO A 207 -17.38 -8.68 3.78
CA PRO A 207 -18.70 -8.25 3.33
C PRO A 207 -18.70 -7.05 2.38
N ASP A 208 -17.68 -6.20 2.45
CA ASP A 208 -17.46 -5.09 1.52
C ASP A 208 -16.40 -5.48 0.49
N PRO A 209 -16.75 -5.66 -0.79
CA PRO A 209 -15.78 -5.99 -1.83
C PRO A 209 -14.70 -4.92 -2.01
N ASN A 210 -14.94 -3.68 -1.56
CA ASN A 210 -13.93 -2.61 -1.63
C ASN A 210 -12.87 -2.72 -0.52
N CYS A 211 -13.06 -3.62 0.45
CA CYS A 211 -12.08 -3.99 1.46
C CYS A 211 -11.53 -5.41 1.24
N ASP A 212 -11.97 -6.13 0.21
CA ASP A 212 -11.63 -7.53 -0.04
C ASP A 212 -10.45 -7.63 -1.00
N ILE A 213 -9.32 -8.14 -0.55
CA ILE A 213 -8.08 -8.33 -1.30
C ILE A 213 -8.20 -9.64 -2.07
N LEU A 214 -8.26 -9.53 -3.40
CA LEU A 214 -8.41 -10.68 -4.28
C LEU A 214 -7.07 -11.34 -4.62
N ASP A 215 -6.02 -10.54 -4.76
CA ASP A 215 -4.70 -11.02 -5.20
C ASP A 215 -3.60 -10.03 -4.83
N TRP A 216 -2.36 -10.52 -4.77
CA TRP A 216 -1.20 -9.69 -4.50
C TRP A 216 0.06 -10.20 -5.18
N LYS A 217 0.97 -9.25 -5.44
CA LYS A 217 2.31 -9.52 -5.95
C LYS A 217 3.30 -8.50 -5.42
N ILE A 218 4.46 -8.97 -4.99
CA ILE A 218 5.58 -8.13 -4.54
C ILE A 218 6.81 -8.47 -5.38
N THR A 219 7.39 -7.48 -6.03
CA THR A 219 8.60 -7.62 -6.86
C THR A 219 9.74 -6.81 -6.25
N VAL A 220 10.90 -7.44 -6.12
CA VAL A 220 12.15 -6.81 -5.69
C VAL A 220 13.06 -6.67 -6.90
N MET A 221 13.65 -5.49 -7.06
CA MET A 221 14.69 -5.23 -8.06
C MET A 221 15.87 -4.55 -7.36
N THR A 222 17.02 -5.24 -7.30
CA THR A 222 18.25 -4.67 -6.75
C THR A 222 19.02 -3.94 -7.84
N GLY A 223 19.57 -2.75 -7.55
CA GLY A 223 20.57 -2.10 -8.42
C GLY A 223 21.73 -3.04 -8.75
N GLN A 224 22.20 -3.03 -10.00
CA GLN A 224 23.33 -3.86 -10.46
C GLN A 224 24.66 -3.18 -10.21
#